data_AF-A0A0C9SZX4-F1
#
_entry.id   AF-A0A0C9SZX4-F1
#
_cell.length_a   1.000
_cell.length_b   1.000
_cell.length_c   1.000
_cell.angle_alpha   90.00
_cell.angle_beta   90.00
_cell.angle_gamma   90.00
#
_symmetry.space_group_name_H-M   'P 1'
#
loop_
_entity.id
_entity.type
_entity.pdbx_description
1 polymer ?
#
loop_
_entity_poly.entity_id
_entity_poly.type
_entity_poly.pdbx_seq_one_letter_code
_entity_poly.pdbx_strand_id
1 'polypeptide(L)' 'KLTRKPSQFLLGTIQKTPDLYLDELREMLATSCGVDVSRATIWRTLRRAGFTMKKVS' A
#
# COMPACT_ATOMS: atom_id res chain seq x y z
N LYS A 1 -13.91 2.98 -17.34
CA LYS A 1 -13.29 2.99 -15.99
C LYS A 1 -11.80 2.71 -16.14
N LEU A 2 -10.93 3.70 -15.95
CA LEU A 2 -9.48 3.46 -15.83
C LEU A 2 -9.21 2.86 -14.45
N THR A 3 -9.29 1.55 -14.31
CA THR A 3 -8.87 0.85 -13.07
C THR A 3 -7.35 0.96 -12.96
N ARG A 4 -6.89 1.90 -12.14
CA ARG A 4 -5.48 2.02 -11.76
C ARG A 4 -5.07 0.71 -11.08
N LYS A 5 -3.94 0.11 -11.49
CA LYS A 5 -3.50 -1.17 -10.92
C LYS A 5 -3.32 -1.02 -9.40
N PRO A 6 -3.75 -1.99 -8.57
CA PRO A 6 -3.63 -1.90 -7.11
C PRO A 6 -2.21 -1.55 -6.61
N SER A 7 -1.18 -2.08 -7.29
CA SER A 7 0.21 -1.74 -7.00
C SER A 7 0.55 -0.27 -7.28
N GLN A 8 0.09 0.28 -8.41
CA GLN A 8 0.31 1.70 -8.73
C GLN A 8 -0.47 2.64 -7.80
N PHE A 9 -1.66 2.22 -7.36
CA PHE A 9 -2.41 2.94 -6.34
C PHE A 9 -1.63 2.93 -5.02
N LEU A 10 -1.27 1.75 -4.52
CA LEU A 10 -0.49 1.58 -3.28
C LEU A 10 0.78 2.44 -3.26
N LEU A 11 1.60 2.36 -4.32
CA LEU A 11 2.85 3.12 -4.41
C LEU A 11 2.61 4.63 -4.48
N GLY A 12 1.58 5.07 -5.21
CA GLY A 12 1.21 6.47 -5.25
C GLY A 12 0.68 7.00 -3.91
N THR A 13 0.01 6.16 -3.13
CA THR A 13 -0.51 6.52 -1.81
C THR A 13 0.60 6.65 -0.78
N ILE A 14 1.49 5.67 -0.67
CA ILE A 14 2.60 5.73 0.30
C ILE A 14 3.59 6.86 -0.02
N GLN A 15 3.76 7.23 -1.28
CA GLN A 15 4.58 8.39 -1.67
C GLN A 15 4.00 9.73 -1.21
N LYS A 16 2.67 9.84 -1.15
CA LYS A 16 1.97 11.06 -0.69
C LYS A 16 1.81 11.09 0.82
N THR A 17 1.69 9.92 1.44
CA THR A 17 1.40 9.78 2.87
C THR A 17 2.23 8.62 3.44
N PRO A 18 3.52 8.85 3.77
CA PRO A 18 4.46 7.78 4.16
C PRO A 18 4.25 7.25 5.57
N ASP A 19 3.48 7.93 6.42
CA ASP A 19 3.25 7.54 7.83
C ASP A 19 2.10 6.53 7.99
N LEU A 20 1.56 5.99 6.89
CA LEU A 20 0.48 5.01 6.92
C LEU A 20 0.96 3.63 7.34
N TYR A 21 0.16 2.98 8.19
CA TYR A 21 0.31 1.59 8.59
C TYR A 21 -0.18 0.64 7.49
N LEU A 22 0.30 -0.61 7.55
CA LEU A 22 -0.08 -1.65 6.58
C LEU A 22 -1.58 -1.93 6.55
N ASP A 23 -2.26 -1.80 7.69
CA ASP A 23 -3.71 -2.03 7.79
C ASP A 23 -4.51 -0.89 7.16
N GLU A 24 -4.06 0.36 7.27
CA GLU A 24 -4.68 1.50 6.59
C GLU A 24 -4.50 1.39 5.06
N LEU A 25 -3.31 0.97 4.61
CA LEU A 25 -3.05 0.70 3.19
C LEU A 25 -3.96 -0.41 2.66
N ARG A 26 -4.23 -1.45 3.47
CA ARG A 26 -5.16 -2.53 3.12
C ARG A 26 -6.58 -2.01 2.96
N GLU A 27 -7.07 -1.22 3.92
CA GLU A 27 -8.43 -0.65 3.87
C GLU A 27 -8.62 0.24 2.66
N MET A 28 -7.62 1.06 2.32
CA MET A 28 -7.68 1.89 1.12
C MET A 28 -7.65 1.08 -0.18
N LEU A 29 -6.91 -0.04 -0.23
CA LEU A 29 -6.93 -0.95 -1.38
C LEU A 29 -8.29 -1.63 -1.54
N ALA A 30 -8.91 -2.06 -0.44
CA ALA A 30 -10.26 -2.61 -0.46
C ALA A 30 -11.27 -1.57 -0.95
N THR A 31 -11.21 -0.35 -0.42
CA THR A 31 -12.16 0.73 -0.74
C THR A 31 -11.97 1.29 -2.14
N SER A 32 -10.74 1.55 -2.56
CA SER A 32 -10.43 2.26 -3.81
C SER A 32 -10.22 1.33 -5.00
N CYS A 33 -9.73 0.11 -4.76
CA CYS A 33 -9.41 -0.85 -5.80
C CYS A 33 -10.28 -2.11 -5.76
N GLY A 34 -11.10 -2.31 -4.71
CA GLY A 34 -11.95 -3.49 -4.57
C GLY A 34 -11.17 -4.77 -4.29
N VAL A 35 -9.94 -4.67 -3.78
CA VAL A 35 -9.08 -5.84 -3.53
C VAL A 35 -8.72 -5.95 -2.05
N ASP A 36 -9.01 -7.11 -1.46
CA ASP A 36 -8.49 -7.47 -0.14
C ASP A 36 -7.18 -8.23 -0.30
N VAL A 37 -6.12 -7.74 0.33
CA VAL A 37 -4.78 -8.33 0.27
C VAL A 37 -4.19 -8.39 1.67
N SER A 38 -3.41 -9.44 1.94
CA SER A 38 -2.74 -9.58 3.23
C SER A 38 -1.67 -8.49 3.42
N ARG A 39 -1.43 -8.11 4.69
CA ARG A 39 -0.34 -7.20 5.08
C ARG A 39 1.01 -7.62 4.51
N ALA A 40 1.28 -8.94 4.48
CA ALA A 40 2.50 -9.49 3.92
C ALA A 40 2.65 -9.19 2.41
N THR A 41 1.55 -9.19 1.65
CA THR A 41 1.54 -8.86 0.23
C THR A 41 1.76 -7.37 -0.03
N ILE A 42 1.15 -6.51 0.81
CA ILE A 42 1.42 -5.07 0.79
C ILE A 42 2.90 -4.82 1.07
N TRP A 43 3.42 -5.39 2.15
CA TRP A 43 4.82 -5.24 2.53
C TRP A 43 5.80 -5.73 1.46
N ARG A 44 5.59 -6.93 0.90
CA ARG A 44 6.41 -7.46 -0.21
C ARG A 44 6.41 -6.52 -1.41
N THR A 45 5.29 -5.86 -1.70
CA THR A 45 5.18 -4.91 -2.82
C THR A 45 5.94 -3.62 -2.53
N LEU A 46 5.79 -3.06 -1.32
CA LEU A 46 6.55 -1.89 -0.87
C LEU A 46 8.06 -2.15 -0.88
N ARG A 47 8.49 -3.28 -0.33
CA ARG A 47 9.91 -3.71 -0.30
C ARG A 47 10.50 -3.83 -1.70
N ARG A 48 9.76 -4.43 -2.65
CA ARG A 48 10.19 -4.53 -4.07
C ARG A 48 10.31 -3.18 -4.76
N ALA A 49 9.56 -2.18 -4.30
CA ALA A 49 9.62 -0.81 -4.78
C ALA A 49 10.64 0.07 -4.03
N GLY A 50 11.43 -0.50 -3.12
CA GLY A 50 12.51 0.21 -2.41
C GLY A 50 12.10 0.88 -1.10
N PHE A 51 10.87 0.70 -0.63
CA PHE A 51 10.44 1.28 0.65
C PHE A 51 10.96 0.49 1.85
N THR A 52 11.20 1.20 2.94
CA THR A 52 11.60 0.64 4.24
C THR A 52 10.57 1.02 5.31
N MET A 53 10.43 0.20 6.36
CA MET A 53 9.58 0.55 7.50
C MET A 53 10.33 1.53 8.38
N LYS A 54 9.64 2.58 8.82
CA LYS A 54 10.08 3.38 9.94
C LYS A 54 10.05 2.52 11.20
N LYS A 55 11.15 2.53 11.97
CA LYS A 55 11.16 1.90 13.30
C LYS A 55 10.54 2.89 14.28
N VAL A 56 9.42 2.51 14.88
CA VAL A 56 8.84 3.24 16.01
C VAL A 56 9.49 2.66 17.26
N SER A 57 10.38 3.44 17.88
CA SER A 57 11.03 3.12 19.16
C SER A 57 10.42 3.95 20.26
#